data_AF-A0A1H9CC07-F1
#
_entry.id   AF-A0A1H9CC07-F1
#
_cell.length_a   1.000
_cell.length_b   1.000
_cell.length_c   1.000
_cell.angle_alpha   90.00
_cell.angle_beta   90.00
_cell.angle_gamma   90.00
#
_symmetry.space_group_name_H-M   'P 1'
#
loop_
_entity.id
_entity.type
_entity.pdbx_description
1 polymer ?
#
loop_
_entity_poly.entity_id
_entity_poly.type
_entity_poly.pdbx_seq_one_letter_code
_entity_poly.pdbx_strand_id
1 'polypeptide(L)'
;MLKRFFIICSGADTTILENCSSGEQNKYAGIGATVFFTAVMAFIAAGYALYTVFDNLFTASFFGLIWGLLIFNLDRYIVSTIKKTGSALDEFIQASPRIILAIIIAIVIAKPLELKIFEKEINQVLLEEKNAMTLANKSQLAEQYTPEIAILNTEISALQNQIITKENEVNSLYDTYISEAEGTAGTKLLGKGPVYKEKREKHDAALGDLQALKAENKAKIKAAETKIAELQGDFNSKVVETQPIINNFDGLMARINALNKLPWLPSFFIFLLFLAIETAPIFAKLLSPKGIYDFQLEDEEDTVKHLMLQNKHQRAALLSTENTINDNVYTDIETDEALYTYKRKKARELLQLQADAFYKKQKSIL
;
A
#
# COMPACT_ATOMS: atom_id res chain seq x y z
N MET A 1 30.48 -21.12 -23.69
CA MET A 1 30.47 -20.47 -22.36
C MET A 1 29.07 -19.99 -21.96
N LEU A 2 28.39 -19.17 -22.79
CA LEU A 2 27.04 -18.64 -22.49
C LEU A 2 25.98 -19.72 -22.24
N LYS A 3 25.95 -20.75 -23.09
CA LYS A 3 25.03 -21.89 -22.94
C LYS A 3 25.17 -22.59 -21.58
N ARG A 4 26.41 -22.83 -21.14
CA ARG A 4 26.72 -23.48 -19.85
C ARG A 4 26.29 -22.62 -18.67
N PHE A 5 26.47 -21.30 -18.75
CA PHE A 5 25.98 -20.35 -17.75
C PHE A 5 24.46 -20.45 -17.59
N PHE A 6 23.70 -20.39 -18.68
CA PHE A 6 22.25 -20.51 -18.60
C PHE A 6 21.77 -21.89 -18.13
N ILE A 7 22.46 -22.97 -18.50
CA ILE A 7 22.15 -24.30 -17.94
C ILE A 7 22.31 -24.29 -16.41
N ILE A 8 23.37 -23.69 -15.87
CA ILE A 8 23.56 -23.56 -14.41
C ILE A 8 22.42 -22.75 -13.78
N CYS A 9 21.97 -21.67 -14.43
CA CYS A 9 20.83 -20.87 -14.01
C CYS A 9 19.52 -21.67 -13.94
N SER A 10 19.33 -22.67 -14.81
CA SER A 10 18.14 -23.53 -14.80
C SER A 10 18.07 -24.49 -13.60
N GLY A 11 19.18 -24.69 -12.88
CA GLY A 11 19.25 -25.65 -11.78
C GLY A 11 19.26 -27.12 -12.21
N ALA A 12 19.40 -27.40 -13.51
CA ALA A 12 19.57 -28.76 -14.02
C ALA A 12 20.97 -29.32 -13.72
N ASP A 13 21.05 -30.65 -13.59
CA ASP A 13 22.32 -31.35 -13.43
C ASP A 13 23.12 -31.26 -14.74
N THR A 14 24.24 -30.55 -14.68
CA THR A 14 25.11 -30.35 -15.84
C THR A 14 25.74 -31.64 -16.35
N THR A 15 25.97 -32.63 -15.48
CA THR A 15 26.62 -33.89 -15.85
C THR A 15 25.70 -34.78 -16.68
N ILE A 16 24.43 -34.89 -16.27
CA ILE A 16 23.39 -35.60 -17.03
C ILE A 16 23.13 -34.87 -18.36
N LEU A 17 23.03 -33.55 -18.32
CA LEU A 17 22.69 -32.75 -19.49
C LEU A 17 23.82 -32.70 -20.54
N GLU A 18 25.08 -32.79 -20.14
CA GLU A 18 26.24 -32.87 -21.03
C GLU A 18 26.17 -34.13 -21.94
N ASN A 19 25.57 -35.22 -21.44
CA ASN A 19 25.34 -36.46 -22.18
C ASN A 19 24.06 -36.45 -23.04
N CYS A 20 23.22 -35.41 -22.92
CA CYS A 20 21.98 -35.26 -23.67
C CYS A 20 22.19 -34.59 -25.04
N SER A 21 21.18 -34.70 -25.90
CA SER A 21 21.18 -34.05 -27.22
C SER A 21 21.29 -32.51 -27.11
N SER A 22 21.83 -31.88 -28.17
CA SER A 22 21.94 -30.41 -28.21
C SER A 22 20.60 -29.70 -28.07
N GLY A 23 19.50 -30.33 -28.50
CA GLY A 23 18.13 -29.81 -28.35
C GLY A 23 17.68 -29.74 -26.88
N GLU A 24 17.92 -30.80 -26.09
CA GLU A 24 17.63 -30.79 -24.66
C GLU A 24 18.49 -29.77 -23.91
N GLN A 25 19.76 -29.68 -24.26
CA GLN A 25 20.63 -28.66 -23.67
C GLN A 25 20.17 -27.23 -23.99
N ASN A 26 19.61 -26.98 -25.18
CA ASN A 26 19.06 -25.67 -25.55
C ASN A 26 17.73 -25.38 -24.83
N LYS A 27 16.89 -26.39 -24.60
CA LYS A 27 15.67 -26.27 -23.79
C LYS A 27 15.99 -25.81 -22.38
N TYR A 28 16.94 -26.46 -21.70
CA TYR A 28 17.34 -26.09 -20.35
C TYR A 28 18.13 -24.77 -20.30
N ALA A 29 18.94 -24.47 -21.31
CA ALA A 29 19.53 -23.13 -21.45
C ALA A 29 18.45 -22.04 -21.63
N GLY A 30 17.37 -22.32 -22.37
CA GLY A 30 16.23 -21.39 -22.51
C GLY A 30 15.50 -21.15 -21.19
N ILE A 31 15.20 -22.22 -20.45
CA ILE A 31 14.59 -22.13 -19.11
C ILE A 31 15.51 -21.30 -18.18
N GLY A 32 16.81 -21.59 -18.15
CA GLY A 32 17.72 -20.82 -17.31
C GLY A 32 17.93 -19.37 -17.75
N ALA A 33 17.81 -19.07 -19.05
CA ALA A 33 17.78 -17.70 -19.54
C ALA A 33 16.55 -16.95 -19.02
N THR A 34 15.38 -17.58 -18.98
CA THR A 34 14.18 -16.95 -18.39
C THR A 34 14.37 -16.62 -16.91
N VAL A 35 14.89 -17.55 -16.10
CA VAL A 35 15.21 -17.32 -14.68
C VAL A 35 16.19 -16.14 -14.51
N PHE A 36 17.23 -16.09 -15.34
CA PHE A 36 18.21 -15.00 -15.29
C PHE A 36 17.60 -13.64 -15.64
N PHE A 37 16.82 -13.56 -16.72
CA PHE A 37 16.18 -12.30 -17.12
C PHE A 37 15.11 -11.85 -16.12
N THR A 38 14.37 -12.77 -15.52
CA THR A 38 13.45 -12.45 -14.41
C THR A 38 14.19 -11.84 -13.23
N ALA A 39 15.35 -12.38 -12.84
CA ALA A 39 16.17 -11.80 -11.79
C ALA A 39 16.73 -10.41 -12.13
N VAL A 40 17.16 -10.18 -13.38
CA VAL A 40 17.62 -8.87 -13.84
C VAL A 40 16.48 -7.84 -13.85
N MET A 41 15.29 -8.23 -14.29
CA MET A 41 14.11 -7.36 -14.24
C MET A 41 13.72 -7.04 -12.80
N ALA A 42 13.75 -8.03 -11.91
CA ALA A 42 13.52 -7.83 -10.48
C ALA A 42 14.55 -6.89 -9.84
N PHE A 43 15.83 -6.98 -10.23
CA PHE A 43 16.89 -6.05 -9.82
C PHE A 43 16.56 -4.60 -10.22
N ILE A 44 16.21 -4.38 -11.49
CA ILE A 44 15.90 -3.03 -12.01
C ILE A 44 14.64 -2.48 -11.34
N ALA A 45 13.59 -3.30 -11.22
CA ALA A 45 12.32 -2.90 -10.65
C ALA A 45 12.44 -2.56 -9.15
N ALA A 46 13.09 -3.43 -8.37
CA ALA A 46 13.34 -3.17 -6.95
C ALA A 46 14.30 -1.99 -6.76
N GLY A 47 15.35 -1.90 -7.57
CA GLY A 47 16.26 -0.75 -7.55
C GLY A 47 15.54 0.57 -7.81
N TYR A 48 14.65 0.62 -8.80
CA TYR A 48 13.83 1.79 -9.08
C TYR A 48 12.88 2.12 -7.90
N ALA A 49 12.14 1.13 -7.40
CA ALA A 49 11.24 1.33 -6.26
C ALA A 49 11.99 1.84 -5.02
N LEU A 50 13.14 1.25 -4.69
CA LEU A 50 13.97 1.66 -3.57
C LEU A 50 14.57 3.05 -3.79
N TYR A 51 14.93 3.41 -5.02
CA TYR A 51 15.38 4.76 -5.35
C TYR A 51 14.28 5.79 -5.08
N THR A 52 13.02 5.49 -5.42
CA THR A 52 11.90 6.41 -5.11
C THR A 52 11.63 6.58 -3.62
N VAL A 53 12.09 5.65 -2.77
CA VAL A 53 11.91 5.71 -1.31
C VAL A 53 13.10 6.36 -0.61
N PHE A 54 14.32 6.00 -1.00
CA PHE A 54 15.54 6.41 -0.30
C PHE A 54 16.29 7.57 -0.97
N ASP A 55 15.93 7.94 -2.21
CA ASP A 55 16.58 8.94 -3.07
C ASP A 55 18.12 8.83 -3.10
N ASN A 56 18.61 7.59 -2.99
CA ASN A 56 20.04 7.29 -2.94
C ASN A 56 20.33 6.11 -3.86
N LEU A 57 21.10 6.39 -4.91
CA LEU A 57 21.43 5.44 -5.96
C LEU A 57 22.22 4.24 -5.42
N PHE A 58 23.11 4.45 -4.44
CA PHE A 58 23.96 3.39 -3.88
C PHE A 58 23.13 2.42 -3.05
N THR A 59 22.27 2.91 -2.15
CA THR A 59 21.39 2.06 -1.34
C THR A 59 20.38 1.33 -2.22
N ALA A 60 19.79 2.03 -3.20
CA ALA A 60 18.86 1.44 -4.16
C ALA A 60 19.50 0.31 -4.98
N SER A 61 20.72 0.53 -5.51
CA SER A 61 21.45 -0.49 -6.28
C SER A 61 21.86 -1.68 -5.41
N PHE A 62 22.32 -1.44 -4.18
CA PHE A 62 22.74 -2.51 -3.27
C PHE A 62 21.57 -3.41 -2.86
N PHE A 63 20.48 -2.82 -2.36
CA PHE A 63 19.30 -3.59 -1.95
C PHE A 63 18.54 -4.16 -3.15
N GLY A 64 18.53 -3.47 -4.30
CA GLY A 64 18.05 -4.02 -5.56
C GLY A 64 18.80 -5.29 -5.93
N LEU A 65 20.14 -5.31 -5.80
CA LEU A 65 20.98 -6.48 -6.12
C LEU A 65 20.66 -7.67 -5.23
N ILE A 66 20.52 -7.42 -3.93
CA ILE A 66 20.11 -8.44 -2.96
C ILE A 66 18.74 -9.02 -3.35
N TRP A 67 17.79 -8.16 -3.72
CA TRP A 67 16.47 -8.60 -4.16
C TRP A 67 16.52 -9.44 -5.44
N GLY A 68 17.25 -8.97 -6.47
CA GLY A 68 17.44 -9.71 -7.71
C GLY A 68 18.09 -11.09 -7.48
N LEU A 69 19.07 -11.18 -6.59
CA LEU A 69 19.70 -12.44 -6.20
C LEU A 69 18.75 -13.37 -5.42
N LEU A 70 17.88 -12.81 -4.57
CA LEU A 70 16.85 -13.56 -3.87
C LEU A 70 15.86 -14.19 -4.87
N ILE A 71 15.35 -13.39 -5.81
CA ILE A 71 14.48 -13.88 -6.89
C ILE A 71 15.22 -14.94 -7.69
N PHE A 72 16.44 -14.68 -8.15
CA PHE A 72 17.23 -15.67 -8.88
C PHE A 72 17.34 -17.01 -8.14
N ASN A 73 17.64 -16.97 -6.84
CA ASN A 73 17.79 -18.18 -6.04
C ASN A 73 16.48 -18.95 -5.89
N LEU A 74 15.40 -18.25 -5.55
CA LEU A 74 14.10 -18.85 -5.33
C LEU A 74 13.52 -19.44 -6.63
N ASP A 75 13.69 -18.72 -7.72
CA ASP A 75 13.16 -19.08 -9.04
C ASP A 75 13.94 -20.25 -9.64
N ARG A 76 15.27 -20.26 -9.47
CA ARG A 76 16.14 -21.42 -9.77
C ARG A 76 15.77 -22.65 -8.94
N TYR A 77 15.56 -22.47 -7.64
CA TYR A 77 15.17 -23.56 -6.74
C TYR A 77 13.87 -24.21 -7.23
N ILE A 78 12.85 -23.42 -7.57
CA ILE A 78 11.56 -23.93 -7.98
C ILE A 78 11.63 -24.68 -9.31
N VAL A 79 12.31 -24.13 -10.31
CA VAL A 79 12.53 -24.81 -11.59
C VAL A 79 13.25 -26.15 -11.41
N SER A 80 14.21 -26.22 -10.47
CA SER A 80 14.93 -27.47 -10.17
C SER A 80 14.08 -28.50 -9.44
N THR A 81 13.08 -28.07 -8.65
CA THR A 81 12.20 -28.98 -7.90
C THR A 81 11.00 -29.50 -8.68
N ILE A 82 10.58 -28.82 -9.76
CA ILE A 82 9.45 -29.26 -10.58
C ILE A 82 9.87 -30.50 -11.39
N LYS A 83 9.38 -31.67 -10.96
CA LYS A 83 9.63 -32.95 -11.61
C LYS A 83 8.54 -33.26 -12.62
N LYS A 84 8.92 -33.86 -13.75
CA LYS A 84 8.01 -34.34 -14.80
C LYS A 84 7.46 -35.72 -14.45
N THR A 85 6.38 -35.73 -13.67
CA THR A 85 5.67 -36.96 -13.24
C THR A 85 4.66 -37.47 -14.27
N GLY A 86 4.36 -36.69 -15.31
CA GLY A 86 3.44 -37.08 -16.40
C GLY A 86 1.97 -36.72 -16.16
N SER A 87 1.63 -36.22 -14.95
CA SER A 87 0.32 -35.68 -14.59
C SER A 87 0.40 -34.16 -14.51
N ALA A 88 -0.30 -33.47 -15.43
CA ALA A 88 -0.30 -32.00 -15.48
C ALA A 88 -0.84 -31.36 -14.18
N LEU A 89 -1.73 -32.05 -13.45
CA LEU A 89 -2.26 -31.58 -12.18
C LEU A 89 -1.20 -31.63 -11.07
N ASP A 90 -0.42 -32.70 -10.99
CA ASP A 90 0.62 -32.84 -9.96
C ASP A 90 1.77 -31.85 -10.19
N GLU A 91 2.10 -31.59 -11.46
CA GLU A 91 3.06 -30.56 -11.85
C GLU A 91 2.55 -29.15 -11.49
N PHE A 92 1.26 -28.87 -11.71
CA PHE A 92 0.65 -27.58 -11.35
C PHE A 92 0.59 -27.38 -9.83
N ILE A 93 0.28 -28.42 -9.06
CA ILE A 93 0.25 -28.37 -7.59
C ILE A 93 1.65 -28.07 -7.04
N GLN A 94 2.70 -28.71 -7.58
CA GLN A 94 4.10 -28.41 -7.23
C GLN A 94 4.48 -26.96 -7.54
N ALA A 95 3.96 -26.39 -8.63
CA ALA A 95 4.21 -25.00 -9.02
C ALA A 95 3.36 -23.97 -8.26
N SER A 96 2.28 -24.38 -7.60
CA SER A 96 1.31 -23.47 -6.98
C SER A 96 1.88 -22.50 -5.92
N PRO A 97 2.81 -22.91 -5.02
CA PRO A 97 3.37 -21.97 -4.04
C PRO A 97 4.12 -20.82 -4.72
N ARG A 98 4.73 -21.09 -5.88
CA ARG A 98 5.42 -20.06 -6.67
C ARG A 98 4.44 -19.14 -7.38
N ILE A 99 3.35 -19.65 -7.94
CA ILE A 99 2.34 -18.81 -8.62
C ILE A 99 1.77 -17.79 -7.62
N ILE A 100 1.47 -18.23 -6.39
CA ILE A 100 1.01 -17.32 -5.32
C ILE A 100 2.06 -16.25 -5.03
N LEU A 101 3.32 -16.65 -4.85
CA LEU A 101 4.41 -15.71 -4.59
C LEU A 101 4.63 -14.73 -5.76
N ALA A 102 4.55 -15.20 -7.00
CA ALA A 102 4.67 -14.38 -8.20
C ALA A 102 3.55 -13.34 -8.29
N ILE A 103 2.31 -13.70 -7.93
CA ILE A 103 1.20 -12.74 -7.83
C ILE A 103 1.49 -11.66 -6.79
N ILE A 104 1.96 -12.05 -5.59
CA ILE A 104 2.30 -11.08 -4.53
C ILE A 104 3.38 -10.11 -5.01
N ILE A 105 4.46 -10.63 -5.60
CA ILE A 105 5.58 -9.83 -6.12
C ILE A 105 5.11 -8.91 -7.25
N ALA A 106 4.31 -9.42 -8.18
CA ALA A 106 3.77 -8.63 -9.29
C ALA A 106 2.92 -7.46 -8.78
N ILE A 107 2.08 -7.65 -7.75
CA ILE A 107 1.31 -6.56 -7.13
C ILE A 107 2.25 -5.51 -6.51
N VAL A 108 3.26 -5.96 -5.74
CA VAL A 108 4.18 -5.07 -5.04
C VAL A 108 5.02 -4.24 -6.01
N ILE A 109 5.44 -4.82 -7.13
CA ILE A 109 6.24 -4.13 -8.15
C ILE A 109 5.36 -3.24 -9.05
N ALA A 110 4.15 -3.69 -9.39
CA ALA A 110 3.27 -2.95 -10.29
C ALA A 110 2.91 -1.57 -9.73
N LYS A 111 2.65 -1.44 -8.42
CA LYS A 111 2.16 -0.18 -7.84
C LYS A 111 3.11 1.02 -7.95
N PRO A 112 4.39 0.93 -7.56
CA PRO A 112 5.35 2.02 -7.78
C PRO A 112 5.53 2.37 -9.26
N LEU A 113 5.48 1.37 -10.14
CA LEU A 113 5.63 1.60 -11.57
C LEU A 113 4.39 2.23 -12.20
N GLU A 114 3.17 1.82 -11.78
CA GLU A 114 1.90 2.46 -12.16
C GLU A 114 1.93 3.95 -11.79
N LEU A 115 2.34 4.28 -10.57
CA LEU A 115 2.47 5.67 -10.12
C LEU A 115 3.45 6.48 -10.98
N LYS A 116 4.51 5.84 -11.49
CA LYS A 116 5.48 6.51 -12.37
C LYS A 116 4.97 6.65 -13.80
N ILE A 117 4.41 5.57 -14.36
CA ILE A 117 3.91 5.53 -15.74
C ILE A 117 2.79 6.55 -15.91
N PHE A 118 1.87 6.61 -14.94
CA PHE A 118 0.73 7.52 -14.96
C PHE A 118 0.97 8.84 -14.23
N GLU A 119 2.24 9.25 -14.05
CA GLU A 119 2.57 10.45 -13.29
C GLU A 119 1.87 11.70 -13.84
N LYS A 120 1.76 11.83 -15.17
CA LYS A 120 1.11 12.98 -15.82
C LYS A 120 -0.39 12.99 -15.58
N GLU A 121 -1.04 11.84 -15.75
CA GLU A 121 -2.47 11.65 -15.56
C GLU A 121 -2.86 11.84 -14.09
N ILE A 122 -2.05 11.32 -13.17
CA ILE A 122 -2.20 11.56 -11.73
C ILE A 122 -2.09 13.05 -11.40
N ASN A 123 -1.09 13.75 -11.96
CA ASN A 123 -0.92 15.18 -11.72
C ASN A 123 -2.11 16.00 -12.24
N GLN A 124 -2.73 15.59 -13.35
CA GLN A 124 -3.95 16.23 -13.84
C GLN A 124 -5.12 16.03 -12.87
N VAL A 125 -5.34 14.80 -12.40
CA VAL A 125 -6.40 14.51 -11.41
C VAL A 125 -6.16 15.28 -10.11
N LEU A 126 -4.91 15.35 -9.62
CA LEU A 126 -4.56 16.13 -8.45
C LEU A 126 -4.80 17.63 -8.65
N LEU A 127 -4.54 18.17 -9.85
CA LEU A 127 -4.84 19.56 -10.17
C LEU A 127 -6.34 19.84 -10.10
N GLU A 128 -7.17 18.95 -10.66
CA GLU A 128 -8.62 19.04 -10.58
C GLU A 128 -9.12 18.99 -9.13
N GLU A 129 -8.57 18.10 -8.30
CA GLU A 129 -8.90 18.03 -6.87
C GLU A 129 -8.47 19.30 -6.11
N LYS A 130 -7.27 19.83 -6.38
CA LYS A 130 -6.79 21.09 -5.77
C LYS A 130 -7.67 22.27 -6.15
N ASN A 131 -8.13 22.33 -7.40
CA ASN A 131 -9.06 23.37 -7.85
C ASN A 131 -10.41 23.24 -7.16
N ALA A 132 -10.95 22.02 -7.04
CA ALA A 132 -12.19 21.76 -6.32
C ALA A 132 -12.08 22.14 -4.83
N MET A 133 -10.97 21.79 -4.18
CA MET A 133 -10.71 22.14 -2.78
C MET A 133 -10.55 23.66 -2.59
N THR A 134 -9.87 24.33 -3.53
CA THR A 134 -9.74 25.80 -3.52
C THR A 134 -11.11 26.48 -3.65
N LEU A 135 -11.96 25.98 -4.55
CA LEU A 135 -13.32 26.51 -4.72
C LEU A 135 -14.18 26.27 -3.48
N ALA A 136 -14.15 25.05 -2.92
CA ALA A 136 -14.88 24.71 -1.71
C ALA A 136 -14.46 25.56 -0.51
N ASN A 137 -13.15 25.74 -0.31
CA ASN A 137 -12.61 26.61 0.75
C ASN A 137 -13.05 28.07 0.57
N LYS A 138 -12.98 28.61 -0.65
CA LYS A 138 -13.47 29.97 -0.94
C LYS A 138 -14.98 30.11 -0.67
N SER A 139 -15.76 29.09 -1.01
CA SER A 139 -17.21 29.08 -0.75
C SER A 139 -17.51 29.08 0.75
N GLN A 140 -16.84 28.22 1.51
CA GLN A 140 -16.99 28.13 2.97
C GLN A 140 -16.61 29.45 3.66
N LEU A 141 -15.52 30.07 3.24
CA LEU A 141 -15.15 31.40 3.72
C LEU A 141 -16.19 32.43 3.29
N ALA A 142 -16.67 32.41 2.05
CA ALA A 142 -17.67 33.36 1.58
C ALA A 142 -18.98 33.29 2.41
N GLU A 143 -19.43 32.09 2.80
CA GLU A 143 -20.59 31.92 3.69
C GLU A 143 -20.39 32.57 5.06
N GLN A 144 -19.14 32.63 5.55
CA GLN A 144 -18.81 33.25 6.83
C GLN A 144 -18.80 34.79 6.77
N TYR A 145 -18.23 35.37 5.70
CA TYR A 145 -17.99 36.83 5.62
C TYR A 145 -19.06 37.62 4.82
N THR A 146 -19.69 37.00 3.82
CA THR A 146 -20.65 37.68 2.93
C THR A 146 -21.89 38.23 3.66
N PRO A 147 -22.51 37.50 4.62
CA PRO A 147 -23.67 38.01 5.34
C PRO A 147 -23.39 39.30 6.13
N GLU A 148 -22.24 39.37 6.81
CA GLU A 148 -21.85 40.53 7.61
C GLU A 148 -21.57 41.76 6.72
N ILE A 149 -20.88 41.55 5.60
CA ILE A 149 -20.67 42.60 4.59
C ILE A 149 -22.01 43.06 3.99
N ALA A 150 -22.95 42.16 3.73
CA ALA A 150 -24.27 42.52 3.21
C ALA A 150 -25.10 43.36 4.20
N ILE A 151 -25.03 43.04 5.49
CA ILE A 151 -25.66 43.83 6.55
C ILE A 151 -25.09 45.25 6.59
N LEU A 152 -23.76 45.39 6.60
CA LEU A 152 -23.10 46.71 6.63
C LEU A 152 -23.42 47.54 5.38
N ASN A 153 -23.47 46.93 4.18
CA ASN A 153 -23.89 47.64 2.96
C ASN A 153 -25.35 48.09 3.01
N THR A 154 -26.22 47.29 3.63
CA THR A 154 -27.63 47.66 3.84
C THR A 154 -27.74 48.84 4.80
N GLU A 155 -26.95 48.84 5.88
CA GLU A 155 -26.87 49.95 6.84
C GLU A 155 -26.36 51.24 6.19
N ILE A 156 -25.29 51.17 5.39
CA ILE A 156 -24.78 52.31 4.62
C ILE A 156 -25.88 52.87 3.71
N SER A 157 -26.58 52.00 2.97
CA SER A 157 -27.68 52.41 2.08
C SER A 157 -28.82 53.10 2.85
N ALA A 158 -29.16 52.60 4.05
CA ALA A 158 -30.17 53.22 4.90
C ALA A 158 -29.73 54.60 5.42
N LEU A 159 -28.48 54.76 5.85
CA LEU A 159 -27.92 56.03 6.30
C LEU A 159 -27.85 57.07 5.18
N GLN A 160 -27.52 56.65 3.95
CA GLN A 160 -27.53 57.49 2.76
C GLN A 160 -28.96 57.94 2.42
N ASN A 161 -29.93 57.03 2.47
CA ASN A 161 -31.34 57.36 2.24
C ASN A 161 -31.86 58.39 3.25
N GLN A 162 -31.49 58.28 4.53
CA GLN A 162 -31.86 59.29 5.55
C GLN A 162 -31.34 60.69 5.19
N ILE A 163 -30.09 60.79 4.71
CA ILE A 163 -29.52 62.06 4.25
C ILE A 163 -30.32 62.60 3.05
N ILE A 164 -30.59 61.76 2.05
CA ILE A 164 -31.33 62.16 0.85
C ILE A 164 -32.74 62.64 1.21
N THR A 165 -33.45 61.93 2.09
CA THR A 165 -34.78 62.33 2.54
C THR A 165 -34.76 63.69 3.24
N LYS A 166 -33.79 63.91 4.14
CA LYS A 166 -33.68 65.20 4.85
C LYS A 166 -33.24 66.33 3.92
N GLU A 167 -32.40 66.03 2.93
CA GLU A 167 -31.99 66.99 1.90
C GLU A 167 -33.16 67.41 1.01
N ASN A 168 -34.03 66.48 0.62
CA ASN A 168 -35.27 66.78 -0.10
C ASN A 168 -36.24 67.63 0.74
N GLU A 169 -36.34 67.38 2.05
CA GLU A 169 -37.14 68.18 2.98
C GLU A 169 -36.63 69.64 3.02
N VAL A 170 -35.31 69.82 3.19
CA VAL A 170 -34.68 71.15 3.20
C VAL A 170 -34.86 71.88 1.87
N ASN A 171 -34.67 71.20 0.74
CA ASN A 171 -34.87 71.77 -0.59
C ASN A 171 -36.33 72.21 -0.80
N SER A 172 -37.30 71.41 -0.34
CA SER A 172 -38.73 71.78 -0.38
C SER A 172 -39.04 73.02 0.47
N LEU A 173 -38.45 73.12 1.66
CA LEU A 173 -38.57 74.32 2.51
C LEU A 173 -37.93 75.54 1.85
N TYR A 174 -36.80 75.36 1.16
CA TYR A 174 -36.13 76.40 0.38
C TYR A 174 -37.05 76.97 -0.70
N ASP A 175 -37.61 76.10 -1.55
CA ASP A 175 -38.54 76.49 -2.61
C ASP A 175 -39.78 77.21 -2.04
N THR A 176 -40.27 76.77 -0.88
CA THR A 176 -41.44 77.32 -0.20
C THR A 176 -41.24 78.75 0.31
N TYR A 177 -40.05 79.10 0.82
CA TYR A 177 -39.79 80.47 1.29
C TYR A 177 -39.34 81.40 0.16
N ILE A 178 -38.67 80.89 -0.87
CA ILE A 178 -38.29 81.66 -2.06
C ILE A 178 -39.54 82.08 -2.85
N SER A 179 -40.46 81.14 -3.10
CA SER A 179 -41.74 81.44 -3.78
C SER A 179 -42.63 82.42 -3.01
N GLU A 180 -42.54 82.44 -1.67
CA GLU A 180 -43.16 83.47 -0.83
C GLU A 180 -42.54 84.85 -1.07
N ALA A 181 -41.21 84.95 -1.15
CA ALA A 181 -40.52 86.21 -1.41
C ALA A 181 -40.80 86.77 -2.80
N GLU A 182 -40.93 85.89 -3.79
CA GLU A 182 -41.26 86.21 -5.17
C GLU A 182 -42.75 86.50 -5.39
N GLY A 183 -43.60 86.25 -4.39
CA GLY A 183 -45.06 86.46 -4.49
C GLY A 183 -45.77 85.47 -5.41
N THR A 184 -45.13 84.34 -5.77
CA THR A 184 -45.67 83.33 -6.67
C THR A 184 -46.52 82.27 -5.94
N ALA A 185 -46.34 82.12 -4.63
CA ALA A 185 -47.10 81.23 -3.76
C ALA A 185 -47.38 81.86 -2.37
N GLY A 186 -48.30 81.29 -1.60
CA GLY A 186 -48.61 81.75 -0.23
C GLY A 186 -49.38 83.07 -0.18
N THR A 187 -48.82 84.11 0.45
CA THR A 187 -49.51 85.42 0.59
C THR A 187 -49.64 86.19 -0.72
N LYS A 188 -48.87 85.82 -1.76
CA LYS A 188 -48.82 86.48 -3.07
C LYS A 188 -48.39 87.96 -3.02
N LEU A 189 -47.77 88.37 -1.92
CA LEU A 189 -47.21 89.70 -1.76
C LEU A 189 -45.71 89.64 -2.03
N LEU A 190 -45.23 90.52 -2.90
CA LEU A 190 -43.80 90.61 -3.21
C LEU A 190 -43.04 91.16 -1.99
N GLY A 191 -41.99 90.45 -1.56
CA GLY A 191 -41.06 90.94 -0.55
C GLY A 191 -40.93 90.06 0.70
N LYS A 192 -40.13 90.54 1.66
CA LYS A 192 -39.68 89.76 2.84
C LYS A 192 -40.48 90.14 4.09
N GLY A 193 -41.73 89.69 4.16
CA GLY A 193 -42.63 89.93 5.29
C GLY A 193 -42.46 88.97 6.49
N PRO A 194 -43.33 89.06 7.53
CA PRO A 194 -43.29 88.18 8.70
C PRO A 194 -43.44 86.68 8.37
N VAL A 195 -44.30 86.33 7.40
CA VAL A 195 -44.51 84.95 6.94
C VAL A 195 -43.27 84.40 6.24
N TYR A 196 -42.57 85.23 5.44
CA TYR A 196 -41.28 84.88 4.86
C TYR A 196 -40.24 84.61 5.96
N LYS A 197 -40.19 85.45 7.00
CA LYS A 197 -39.26 85.28 8.12
C LYS A 197 -39.50 83.96 8.85
N GLU A 198 -40.74 83.60 9.16
CA GLU A 198 -41.07 82.33 9.82
C GLU A 198 -40.71 81.11 8.94
N LYS A 199 -41.01 81.16 7.64
CA LYS A 199 -40.65 80.09 6.69
C LYS A 199 -39.14 79.94 6.55
N ARG A 200 -38.40 81.06 6.51
CA ARG A 200 -36.94 81.06 6.48
C ARG A 200 -36.34 80.50 7.77
N GLU A 201 -36.86 80.87 8.93
CA GLU A 201 -36.41 80.33 10.22
C GLU A 201 -36.62 78.79 10.29
N LYS A 202 -37.73 78.28 9.74
CA LYS A 202 -37.96 76.83 9.60
C LYS A 202 -36.95 76.15 8.67
N HIS A 203 -36.63 76.77 7.53
CA HIS A 203 -35.58 76.29 6.63
C HIS A 203 -34.21 76.30 7.32
N ASP A 204 -33.83 77.41 7.96
CA ASP A 204 -32.52 77.58 8.58
C ASP A 204 -32.32 76.58 9.75
N ALA A 205 -33.39 76.27 10.50
CA ALA A 205 -33.41 75.19 11.49
C ALA A 205 -33.23 73.81 10.84
N ALA A 206 -34.00 73.49 9.80
CA ALA A 206 -33.91 72.21 9.09
C ALA A 206 -32.55 72.03 8.39
N LEU A 207 -31.92 73.11 7.93
CA LEU A 207 -30.57 73.12 7.37
C LEU A 207 -29.52 72.80 8.44
N GLY A 208 -29.68 73.34 9.65
CA GLY A 208 -28.86 72.98 10.81
C GLY A 208 -28.96 71.49 11.15
N ASP A 209 -30.18 70.95 11.18
CA ASP A 209 -30.43 69.52 11.40
C ASP A 209 -29.81 68.65 10.30
N LEU A 210 -29.91 69.08 9.02
CA LEU A 210 -29.29 68.38 7.89
C LEU A 210 -27.76 68.34 8.01
N GLN A 211 -27.14 69.43 8.42
CA GLN A 211 -25.68 69.47 8.62
C GLN A 211 -25.23 68.53 9.74
N ALA A 212 -25.97 68.52 10.86
CA ALA A 212 -25.72 67.59 11.96
C ALA A 212 -25.89 66.12 11.52
N LEU A 213 -27.01 65.82 10.84
CA LEU A 213 -27.29 64.48 10.31
C LEU A 213 -26.23 64.02 9.30
N LYS A 214 -25.79 64.92 8.38
CA LYS A 214 -24.72 64.62 7.43
C LYS A 214 -23.40 64.33 8.15
N ALA A 215 -23.06 65.07 9.19
CA ALA A 215 -21.83 64.83 9.96
C ALA A 215 -21.87 63.49 10.71
N GLU A 216 -22.99 63.18 11.39
CA GLU A 216 -23.18 61.92 12.12
C GLU A 216 -23.19 60.71 11.19
N ASN A 217 -24.03 60.73 10.14
CA ASN A 217 -24.15 59.61 9.22
C ASN A 217 -22.86 59.40 8.41
N LYS A 218 -22.11 60.46 8.07
CA LYS A 218 -20.79 60.32 7.44
C LYS A 218 -19.79 59.61 8.33
N ALA A 219 -19.81 59.86 9.65
CA ALA A 219 -18.95 59.15 10.59
C ALA A 219 -19.32 57.66 10.68
N LYS A 220 -20.63 57.34 10.73
CA LYS A 220 -21.13 55.95 10.75
C LYS A 220 -20.82 55.20 9.45
N ILE A 221 -21.06 55.82 8.29
CA ILE A 221 -20.73 55.25 6.98
C ILE A 221 -19.24 54.93 6.91
N LYS A 222 -18.37 55.88 7.31
CA LYS A 222 -16.92 55.65 7.31
C LYS A 222 -16.50 54.48 8.22
N ALA A 223 -17.14 54.34 9.38
CA ALA A 223 -16.88 53.21 10.27
C ALA A 223 -17.31 51.87 9.65
N ALA A 224 -18.50 51.82 9.03
CA ALA A 224 -18.99 50.64 8.31
C ALA A 224 -18.11 50.28 7.11
N GLU A 225 -17.68 51.27 6.31
CA GLU A 225 -16.73 51.09 5.19
C GLU A 225 -15.38 50.54 5.67
N THR A 226 -14.87 51.04 6.80
CA THR A 226 -13.63 50.54 7.41
C THR A 226 -13.81 49.08 7.83
N LYS A 227 -14.94 48.72 8.45
CA LYS A 227 -15.25 47.35 8.86
C LYS A 227 -15.38 46.41 7.66
N ILE A 228 -16.01 46.84 6.57
CA ILE A 228 -16.08 46.08 5.32
C ILE A 228 -14.66 45.82 4.78
N ALA A 229 -13.81 46.84 4.77
CA ALA A 229 -12.42 46.69 4.31
C ALA A 229 -11.62 45.72 5.18
N GLU A 230 -11.80 45.75 6.51
CA GLU A 230 -11.20 44.77 7.43
C GLU A 230 -11.68 43.34 7.12
N LEU A 231 -13.00 43.12 7.01
CA LEU A 231 -13.58 41.80 6.72
C LEU A 231 -13.11 41.24 5.38
N GLN A 232 -13.00 42.08 4.35
CA GLN A 232 -12.45 41.68 3.05
C GLN A 232 -10.95 41.36 3.14
N GLY A 233 -10.20 42.12 3.93
CA GLY A 233 -8.79 41.87 4.23
C GLY A 233 -8.58 40.53 4.93
N ASP A 234 -9.40 40.24 5.94
CA ASP A 234 -9.38 38.97 6.69
C ASP A 234 -9.74 37.79 5.80
N PHE A 235 -10.80 37.91 4.98
CA PHE A 235 -11.18 36.90 3.99
C PHE A 235 -10.02 36.58 3.05
N ASN A 236 -9.40 37.60 2.45
CA ASN A 236 -8.28 37.41 1.54
C ASN A 236 -7.06 36.80 2.25
N SER A 237 -6.79 37.23 3.48
CA SER A 237 -5.69 36.68 4.29
C SER A 237 -5.91 35.20 4.59
N LYS A 238 -7.14 34.79 4.94
CA LYS A 238 -7.50 33.38 5.18
C LYS A 238 -7.42 32.52 3.92
N VAL A 239 -7.82 33.06 2.76
CA VAL A 239 -7.63 32.39 1.47
C VAL A 239 -6.13 32.17 1.19
N VAL A 240 -5.29 33.18 1.41
CA VAL A 240 -3.84 33.07 1.22
C VAL A 240 -3.18 32.13 2.22
N GLU A 241 -3.64 32.11 3.47
CA GLU A 241 -3.14 31.21 4.53
C GLU A 241 -3.43 29.73 4.20
N THR A 242 -4.60 29.44 3.63
CA THR A 242 -5.05 28.08 3.33
C THR A 242 -4.53 27.55 1.99
N GLN A 243 -4.23 28.42 1.02
CA GLN A 243 -3.80 28.02 -0.32
C GLN A 243 -2.53 27.13 -0.32
N PRO A 244 -1.47 27.40 0.47
CA PRO A 244 -0.30 26.52 0.56
C PRO A 244 -0.63 25.11 1.03
N ILE A 245 -1.61 24.94 1.94
CA ILE A 245 -2.03 23.63 2.44
C ILE A 245 -2.65 22.81 1.30
N ILE A 246 -3.48 23.45 0.48
CA ILE A 246 -4.10 22.83 -0.71
C ILE A 246 -3.02 22.53 -1.77
N ASN A 247 -2.08 23.46 -1.99
CA ASN A 247 -1.02 23.27 -2.97
C ASN A 247 -0.09 22.09 -2.61
N ASN A 248 0.14 21.86 -1.32
CA ASN A 248 0.92 20.73 -0.78
C ASN A 248 0.10 19.44 -0.63
N PHE A 249 -1.14 19.39 -1.15
CA PHE A 249 -1.92 18.16 -1.23
C PHE A 249 -1.40 17.28 -2.38
N ASP A 250 -0.22 16.67 -2.20
CA ASP A 250 0.44 15.84 -3.23
C ASP A 250 1.18 14.62 -2.65
N GLY A 251 0.95 14.30 -1.38
CA GLY A 251 1.53 13.14 -0.71
C GLY A 251 1.15 11.80 -1.36
N LEU A 252 1.85 10.73 -0.98
CA LEU A 252 1.69 9.39 -1.57
C LEU A 252 0.23 8.91 -1.58
N MET A 253 -0.51 9.15 -0.50
CA MET A 253 -1.92 8.76 -0.41
C MET A 253 -2.79 9.50 -1.44
N ALA A 254 -2.55 10.80 -1.64
CA ALA A 254 -3.27 11.59 -2.65
C ALA A 254 -2.97 11.06 -4.06
N ARG A 255 -1.70 10.70 -4.34
CA ARG A 255 -1.30 10.07 -5.61
C ARG A 255 -1.95 8.70 -5.83
N ILE A 256 -2.06 7.87 -4.79
CA ILE A 256 -2.75 6.57 -4.86
C ILE A 256 -4.26 6.76 -5.11
N ASN A 257 -4.90 7.71 -4.43
CA ASN A 257 -6.31 8.01 -4.63
C ASN A 257 -6.57 8.55 -6.04
N ALA A 258 -5.70 9.42 -6.54
CA ALA A 258 -5.77 9.92 -7.92
C ALA A 258 -5.56 8.81 -8.94
N LEU A 259 -4.61 7.88 -8.72
CA LEU A 259 -4.41 6.69 -9.55
C LEU A 259 -5.68 5.83 -9.60
N ASN A 260 -6.37 5.64 -8.47
CA ASN A 260 -7.61 4.85 -8.41
C ASN A 260 -8.80 5.50 -9.15
N LYS A 261 -8.71 6.79 -9.51
CA LYS A 261 -9.70 7.46 -10.37
C LYS A 261 -9.46 7.25 -11.85
N LEU A 262 -8.25 6.82 -12.24
CA LEU A 262 -7.95 6.49 -13.63
C LEU A 262 -8.62 5.16 -14.03
N PRO A 263 -8.83 4.91 -15.33
CA PRO A 263 -9.33 3.62 -15.80
C PRO A 263 -8.46 2.48 -15.27
N TRP A 264 -9.09 1.43 -14.73
CA TRP A 264 -8.38 0.31 -14.09
C TRP A 264 -7.64 -0.59 -15.08
N LEU A 265 -8.06 -0.59 -16.35
CA LEU A 265 -7.61 -1.53 -17.38
C LEU A 265 -6.10 -1.37 -17.70
N PRO A 266 -5.54 -0.16 -17.90
CA PRO A 266 -4.10 0.03 -18.01
C PRO A 266 -3.28 -0.51 -16.82
N SER A 267 -3.70 -0.25 -15.57
CA SER A 267 -3.05 -0.81 -14.39
C SER A 267 -3.09 -2.34 -14.38
N PHE A 268 -4.24 -2.91 -14.76
CA PHE A 268 -4.38 -4.36 -14.87
C PHE A 268 -3.44 -4.97 -15.93
N PHE A 269 -3.24 -4.30 -17.06
CA PHE A 269 -2.27 -4.75 -18.08
C PHE A 269 -0.83 -4.70 -17.58
N ILE A 270 -0.45 -3.68 -16.80
CA ILE A 270 0.89 -3.60 -16.17
C ILE A 270 1.07 -4.75 -15.18
N PHE A 271 0.07 -5.01 -14.34
CA PHE A 271 0.07 -6.16 -13.44
C PHE A 271 0.21 -7.49 -14.20
N LEU A 272 -0.59 -7.70 -15.26
CA LEU A 272 -0.51 -8.90 -16.09
C LEU A 272 0.85 -9.06 -16.77
N LEU A 273 1.48 -7.96 -17.20
CA LEU A 273 2.82 -7.98 -17.78
C LEU A 273 3.84 -8.51 -16.77
N PHE A 274 3.85 -7.97 -15.55
CA PHE A 274 4.74 -8.46 -14.49
C PHE A 274 4.45 -9.89 -14.08
N LEU A 275 3.18 -10.25 -13.96
CA LEU A 275 2.77 -11.61 -13.67
C LEU A 275 3.25 -12.57 -14.76
N ALA A 276 3.12 -12.21 -16.03
CA ALA A 276 3.58 -13.02 -17.16
C ALA A 276 5.10 -13.20 -17.15
N ILE A 277 5.87 -12.14 -16.86
CA ILE A 277 7.33 -12.21 -16.76
C ILE A 277 7.77 -13.08 -15.59
N GLU A 278 7.18 -12.90 -14.40
CA GLU A 278 7.52 -13.67 -13.20
C GLU A 278 7.13 -15.14 -13.30
N THR A 279 6.04 -15.46 -14.00
CA THR A 279 5.58 -16.85 -14.18
C THR A 279 6.20 -17.54 -15.40
N ALA A 280 6.91 -16.80 -16.26
CA ALA A 280 7.50 -17.35 -17.49
C ALA A 280 8.40 -18.58 -17.26
N PRO A 281 9.30 -18.63 -16.25
CA PRO A 281 10.14 -19.80 -16.03
C PRO A 281 9.35 -21.07 -15.67
N ILE A 282 8.28 -20.89 -14.88
CA ILE A 282 7.39 -21.96 -14.46
C ILE A 282 6.58 -22.47 -15.66
N PHE A 283 5.97 -21.55 -16.42
CA PHE A 283 5.22 -21.92 -17.62
C PHE A 283 6.12 -22.59 -18.66
N ALA A 284 7.35 -22.10 -18.83
CA ALA A 284 8.33 -22.74 -19.71
C ALA A 284 8.62 -24.19 -19.27
N LYS A 285 8.80 -24.43 -17.96
CA LYS A 285 9.01 -25.78 -17.43
C LYS A 285 7.77 -26.65 -17.54
N LEU A 286 6.59 -26.15 -17.17
CA LEU A 286 5.31 -26.87 -17.22
C LEU A 286 4.90 -27.25 -18.64
N LEU A 287 5.03 -26.33 -19.61
CA LEU A 287 4.68 -26.58 -21.01
C LEU A 287 5.72 -27.44 -21.74
N SER A 288 6.96 -27.52 -21.23
CA SER A 288 7.97 -28.36 -21.85
C SER A 288 7.65 -29.85 -21.68
N PRO A 289 7.68 -30.66 -22.75
CA PRO A 289 7.44 -32.09 -22.65
C PRO A 289 8.60 -32.78 -21.91
N LYS A 290 8.31 -33.96 -21.34
CA LYS A 290 9.32 -34.82 -20.70
C LYS A 290 10.39 -35.19 -21.74
N GLY A 291 11.64 -34.83 -21.44
CA GLY A 291 12.78 -34.98 -22.34
C GLY A 291 13.75 -36.09 -21.90
N ILE A 292 14.81 -36.32 -22.69
CA ILE A 292 15.84 -37.32 -22.41
C ILE A 292 16.48 -37.11 -21.03
N TYR A 293 16.72 -35.84 -20.67
CA TYR A 293 17.23 -35.48 -19.35
C TYR A 293 16.30 -35.94 -18.22
N ASP A 294 14.98 -35.75 -18.37
CA ASP A 294 14.01 -36.10 -17.34
C ASP A 294 13.93 -37.63 -17.16
N PHE A 295 14.10 -38.40 -18.24
CA PHE A 295 14.18 -39.86 -18.18
C PHE A 295 15.47 -40.36 -17.53
N GLN A 296 16.62 -39.75 -17.84
CA GLN A 296 17.89 -40.13 -17.22
C GLN A 296 17.92 -39.81 -15.73
N LEU A 297 17.37 -38.66 -15.34
CA LEU A 297 17.24 -38.29 -13.93
C LEU A 297 16.34 -39.26 -13.16
N GLU A 298 15.21 -39.66 -13.76
CA GLU A 298 14.30 -40.65 -13.18
C GLU A 298 14.96 -42.02 -13.03
N ASP A 299 15.73 -42.47 -14.04
CA ASP A 299 16.46 -43.76 -14.00
C ASP A 299 17.53 -43.80 -12.91
N GLU A 300 18.30 -42.72 -12.72
CA GLU A 300 19.28 -42.61 -11.63
C GLU A 300 18.60 -42.65 -10.24
N GLU A 301 17.51 -41.91 -10.07
CA GLU A 301 16.73 -41.89 -8.82
C GLU A 301 16.11 -43.26 -8.51
N ASP A 302 15.51 -43.91 -9.50
CA ASP A 302 14.88 -45.23 -9.34
C ASP A 302 15.92 -46.32 -9.09
N THR A 303 17.10 -46.25 -9.71
CA THR A 303 18.21 -47.18 -9.43
C THR A 303 18.63 -47.13 -7.97
N VAL A 304 18.82 -45.92 -7.42
CA VAL A 304 19.16 -45.73 -6.01
C VAL A 304 18.03 -46.23 -5.10
N LYS A 305 16.79 -45.93 -5.45
CA LYS A 305 15.60 -46.37 -4.70
C LYS A 305 15.47 -47.89 -4.67
N HIS A 306 15.66 -48.57 -5.80
CA HIS A 306 15.64 -50.02 -5.89
C HIS A 306 16.75 -50.65 -5.05
N LEU A 307 17.97 -50.10 -5.11
CA LEU A 307 19.08 -50.56 -4.27
C LEU A 307 18.78 -50.40 -2.78
N MET A 308 18.21 -49.25 -2.38
CA MET A 308 17.80 -49.01 -0.98
C MET A 308 16.70 -49.97 -0.53
N LEU A 309 15.69 -50.22 -1.39
CA LEU A 309 14.63 -51.18 -1.11
C LEU A 309 15.17 -52.60 -0.98
N GLN A 310 16.05 -53.03 -1.89
CA GLN A 310 16.70 -54.34 -1.83
C GLN A 310 17.50 -54.51 -0.53
N ASN A 311 18.33 -53.52 -0.17
CA ASN A 311 19.09 -53.52 1.07
C ASN A 311 18.18 -53.60 2.30
N LYS A 312 17.04 -52.89 2.29
CA LYS A 312 16.04 -52.94 3.36
C LYS A 312 15.42 -54.34 3.47
N HIS A 313 15.03 -54.95 2.35
CA HIS A 313 14.49 -56.31 2.32
C HIS A 313 15.51 -57.34 2.80
N GLN A 314 16.77 -57.23 2.36
CA GLN A 314 17.84 -58.12 2.78
C GLN A 314 18.11 -58.01 4.28
N ARG A 315 18.18 -56.78 4.83
CA ARG A 315 18.34 -56.56 6.28
C ARG A 315 17.17 -57.11 7.08
N ALA A 316 15.94 -56.94 6.59
CA ALA A 316 14.76 -57.49 7.24
C ALA A 316 14.76 -59.03 7.25
N ALA A 317 15.12 -59.66 6.13
CA ALA A 317 15.25 -61.11 6.02
C ALA A 317 16.39 -61.67 6.89
N LEU A 318 17.52 -60.97 6.96
CA LEU A 318 18.62 -61.32 7.86
C LEU A 318 18.17 -61.25 9.32
N LEU A 319 17.51 -60.16 9.73
CA LEU A 319 17.01 -60.00 11.10
C LEU A 319 15.96 -61.08 11.45
N SER A 320 15.03 -61.40 10.55
CA SER A 320 14.06 -62.46 10.80
C SER A 320 14.73 -63.82 10.92
N THR A 321 15.74 -64.10 10.08
CA THR A 321 16.51 -65.34 10.12
C THR A 321 17.32 -65.44 11.42
N GLU A 322 17.98 -64.36 11.84
CA GLU A 322 18.70 -64.31 13.12
C GLU A 322 17.77 -64.53 14.30
N ASN A 323 16.58 -63.92 14.31
CA ASN A 323 15.57 -64.16 15.34
C ASN A 323 15.14 -65.64 15.36
N THR A 324 14.81 -66.23 14.20
CA THR A 324 14.44 -67.65 14.13
C THR A 324 15.58 -68.57 14.57
N ILE A 325 16.82 -68.30 14.18
CA ILE A 325 17.98 -69.07 14.63
C ILE A 325 18.15 -68.93 16.14
N ASN A 326 18.07 -67.72 16.68
CA ASN A 326 18.17 -67.49 18.11
C ASN A 326 17.05 -68.21 18.87
N ASP A 327 15.80 -68.10 18.42
CA ASP A 327 14.65 -68.79 19.01
C ASP A 327 14.87 -70.32 19.02
N ASN A 328 15.34 -70.89 17.91
CA ASN A 328 15.67 -72.31 17.81
C ASN A 328 16.80 -72.69 18.78
N VAL A 329 17.89 -71.91 18.81
CA VAL A 329 19.03 -72.14 19.71
C VAL A 329 18.60 -72.06 21.18
N TYR A 330 17.79 -71.06 21.56
CA TYR A 330 17.27 -70.95 22.92
C TYR A 330 16.29 -72.08 23.27
N THR A 331 15.50 -72.57 22.31
CA THR A 331 14.61 -73.73 22.49
C THR A 331 15.41 -75.03 22.69
N ASP A 332 16.48 -75.24 21.91
CA ASP A 332 17.40 -76.37 22.08
C ASP A 332 18.10 -76.30 23.45
N ILE A 333 18.50 -75.10 23.88
CA ILE A 333 19.08 -74.87 25.22
C ILE A 333 18.04 -75.11 26.34
N GLU A 334 16.77 -74.79 26.13
CA GLU A 334 15.70 -75.04 27.11
C GLU A 334 15.47 -76.54 27.33
N THR A 335 15.62 -77.34 26.28
CA THR A 335 15.48 -78.81 26.32
C THR A 335 16.75 -79.56 26.72
N ASP A 336 17.87 -78.86 26.90
CA ASP A 336 19.16 -79.44 27.30
C ASP A 336 19.13 -79.93 28.77
N GLU A 337 19.02 -81.26 28.91
CA GLU A 337 19.00 -81.97 30.19
C GLU A 337 20.28 -81.75 31.02
N ALA A 338 21.43 -81.52 30.37
CA ALA A 338 22.69 -81.24 31.04
C ALA A 338 22.69 -79.84 31.68
N LEU A 339 22.13 -78.84 30.99
CA LEU A 339 21.98 -77.49 31.52
C LEU A 339 20.95 -77.42 32.65
N TYR A 340 19.82 -78.13 32.52
CA TYR A 340 18.84 -78.27 33.60
C TYR A 340 19.47 -78.89 34.85
N THR A 341 20.23 -79.97 34.68
CA THR A 341 20.94 -80.65 35.77
C THR A 341 21.96 -79.74 36.45
N TYR A 342 22.70 -78.95 35.67
CA TYR A 342 23.65 -77.97 36.18
C TYR A 342 22.97 -76.83 36.96
N LYS A 343 21.91 -76.22 36.42
CA LYS A 343 21.12 -75.18 37.11
C LYS A 343 20.48 -75.71 38.38
N ARG A 344 19.94 -76.93 38.37
CA ARG A 344 19.37 -77.60 39.54
C ARG A 344 20.43 -77.83 40.63
N LYS A 345 21.65 -78.24 40.26
CA LYS A 345 22.77 -78.37 41.19
C LYS A 345 23.14 -77.03 41.83
N LYS A 346 23.27 -75.97 41.03
CA LYS A 346 23.59 -74.62 41.53
C LYS A 346 22.50 -74.03 42.41
N ALA A 347 21.22 -74.21 42.04
CA ALA A 347 20.11 -73.80 42.88
C ALA A 347 20.10 -74.54 44.22
N ARG A 348 20.44 -75.84 44.23
CA ARG A 348 20.56 -76.63 45.46
C ARG A 348 21.72 -76.15 46.35
N GLU A 349 22.89 -75.89 45.77
CA GLU A 349 24.04 -75.30 46.48
C GLU A 349 23.68 -73.93 47.09
N LEU A 350 22.95 -73.08 46.35
CA LEU A 350 22.51 -71.77 46.85
C LEU A 350 21.51 -71.90 48.00
N LEU A 351 20.54 -72.82 47.88
CA LEU A 351 19.57 -73.09 48.95
C LEU A 351 20.24 -73.67 50.19
N GLN A 352 21.25 -74.53 50.04
CA GLN A 352 22.07 -75.02 51.15
C GLN A 352 22.84 -73.89 51.82
N LEU A 353 23.51 -73.02 51.05
CA LEU A 353 24.21 -71.85 51.59
C LEU A 353 23.27 -70.89 52.31
N GLN A 354 22.05 -70.67 51.80
CA GLN A 354 21.03 -69.86 52.47
C GLN A 354 20.54 -70.53 53.77
N ALA A 355 20.31 -71.84 53.75
CA ALA A 355 19.91 -72.59 54.94
C ALA A 355 21.02 -72.60 56.01
N ASP A 356 22.29 -72.77 55.61
CA ASP A 356 23.46 -72.73 56.49
C ASP A 356 23.67 -71.32 57.06
N ALA A 357 23.51 -70.28 56.24
CA ALA A 357 23.56 -68.89 56.69
C ALA A 357 22.41 -68.57 57.66
N PHE A 358 21.20 -69.07 57.41
CA PHE A 358 20.05 -68.93 58.29
C PHE A 358 20.25 -69.67 59.61
N TYR A 359 20.74 -70.92 59.57
CA TYR A 359 21.06 -71.73 60.74
C TYR A 359 22.18 -71.09 61.56
N LYS A 360 23.24 -70.60 60.93
CA LYS A 360 24.34 -69.89 61.59
C LYS A 360 23.85 -68.62 62.29
N LYS A 361 22.93 -67.88 61.66
CA LYS A 361 22.29 -66.70 62.25
C LYS A 361 21.40 -67.07 63.45
N GLN A 362 20.63 -68.15 63.39
CA GLN A 362 19.83 -68.63 64.53
C GLN A 362 20.69 -69.12 65.69
N LYS A 363 21.79 -69.83 65.40
CA LYS A 363 22.72 -70.33 66.42
C LYS A 363 23.52 -69.24 67.14
N SER A 364 23.70 -68.06 66.53
CA SER A 364 24.33 -66.91 67.21
C SER A 364 23.37 -66.12 68.10
N ILE A 365 22.06 -66.41 68.04
CA ILE A 365 21.01 -65.75 68.83
C ILE A 365 20.64 -66.57 70.08
N LEU A 366 20.89 -67.89 70.07
CA LEU A 366 20.92 -68.77 71.24
C LEU A 366 22.28 -68.66 71.93
#